data_AF-A0A2P6QE14-F1
#
_entry.id   AF-A0A2P6QE14-F1
#
_cell.length_a   1.000
_cell.length_b   1.000
_cell.length_c   1.000
_cell.angle_alpha   90.00
_cell.angle_beta   90.00
_cell.angle_gamma   90.00
#
_symmetry.space_group_name_H-M   'P 1'
#
loop_
_entity.id
_entity.type
_entity.pdbx_description
1 polymer ?
#
loop_
_entity_poly.entity_id
_entity_poly.type
_entity_poly.pdbx_seq_one_letter_code
_entity_poly.pdbx_strand_id
1 'polypeptide(L)'
;MPSEILNEKHDDLDKADIFSLGVAMYEPIRGSPLPEEGPQTLNLKKGKLPLLPGHSLQLQNLLKAMLDPNPVCRPSAKELVENLMFHRVLKNAWA
;
A
#
# COMPACT_ATOMS: atom_id res chain seq x y z
N MET A 1 10.74 -1.84 3.05
CA MET A 1 11.52 -1.26 1.95
C MET A 1 11.28 -2.05 0.67
N PRO A 2 10.84 -1.39 -0.43
CA PRO A 2 10.55 -2.04 -1.69
C PRO A 2 11.83 -2.41 -2.46
N SER A 3 11.70 -3.25 -3.49
CA SER A 3 12.82 -3.93 -4.15
C SER A 3 13.65 -3.01 -5.04
N GLU A 4 13.04 -1.97 -5.61
CA GLU A 4 13.67 -0.99 -6.49
C GLU A 4 14.70 -0.12 -5.75
N ILE A 5 14.41 0.30 -4.51
CA ILE A 5 15.35 1.05 -3.68
C ILE A 5 16.54 0.17 -3.27
N LEU A 6 16.30 -1.12 -3.00
CA LEU A 6 17.37 -2.09 -2.73
C LEU A 6 18.27 -2.34 -3.96
N ASN A 7 17.75 -2.09 -5.16
CA ASN A 7 18.48 -2.24 -6.43
C ASN A 7 19.04 -0.89 -6.94
N GLU A 8 19.05 0.16 -6.10
CA GLU A 8 19.50 1.51 -6.43
C GLU A 8 18.77 2.15 -7.64
N LYS A 9 17.55 1.70 -7.93
CA LYS A 9 16.69 2.29 -8.96
C LYS A 9 15.82 3.37 -8.33
N HIS A 10 16.14 4.62 -8.62
CA HIS A 10 15.54 5.80 -8.01
C HIS A 10 14.60 6.56 -8.97
N ASP A 11 14.23 5.96 -10.10
CA ASP A 11 13.40 6.61 -11.12
C ASP A 11 11.97 6.91 -10.62
N ASP A 12 11.45 6.09 -9.69
CA ASP A 12 10.08 6.16 -9.16
C ASP A 12 10.05 6.28 -7.61
N LEU A 13 10.83 7.21 -7.05
CA LEU A 13 10.93 7.39 -5.58
C LEU A 13 9.60 7.73 -4.91
N ASP A 14 8.75 8.50 -5.57
CA ASP A 14 7.39 8.81 -5.12
C ASP A 14 6.54 7.53 -4.95
N LYS A 15 6.73 6.53 -5.83
CA LYS A 15 6.04 5.24 -5.74
C LYS A 15 6.60 4.37 -4.61
N ALA A 16 7.85 4.59 -4.19
CA ALA A 16 8.43 3.90 -3.04
C ALA A 16 7.79 4.38 -1.72
N ASP A 17 7.43 5.67 -1.63
CA ASP A 17 6.65 6.21 -0.51
C ASP A 17 5.26 5.60 -0.46
N ILE A 18 4.60 5.43 -1.61
CA ILE A 18 3.28 4.77 -1.70
C ILE A 18 3.33 3.32 -1.21
N PHE A 19 4.39 2.58 -1.58
CA PHE A 19 4.60 1.24 -1.05
C PHE A 19 4.76 1.26 0.46
N SER A 20 5.58 2.17 0.98
CA SER A 20 5.85 2.28 2.41
C SER A 20 4.60 2.64 3.21
N LEU A 21 3.75 3.53 2.66
CA LEU A 21 2.43 3.83 3.20
C LEU A 21 1.50 2.61 3.18
N GLY A 22 1.52 1.83 2.09
CA GLY A 22 0.74 0.59 1.99
C GLY A 22 1.12 -0.44 3.05
N VAL A 23 2.42 -0.57 3.35
CA VAL A 23 2.91 -1.44 4.43
C VAL A 23 2.45 -0.92 5.80
N ALA A 24 2.60 0.39 6.04
CA ALA A 24 2.19 1.02 7.30
C ALA A 24 0.68 0.91 7.55
N MET A 25 -0.15 0.92 6.49
CA MET A 25 -1.59 0.66 6.60
C MET A 25 -1.92 -0.82 6.80
N TYR A 26 -1.13 -1.71 6.20
CA TYR A 26 -1.39 -3.16 6.26
C TYR A 26 -1.26 -3.73 7.68
N GLU A 27 -0.31 -3.24 8.47
CA GLU A 27 -0.09 -3.66 9.87
C GLU A 27 -1.35 -3.53 10.77
N PRO A 28 -1.96 -2.35 10.92
CA PRO A 28 -3.16 -2.20 11.75
C PRO A 28 -4.38 -2.95 11.17
N ILE A 29 -4.47 -3.08 9.85
CA ILE A 29 -5.56 -3.79 9.17
C ILE A 29 -5.47 -5.31 9.42
N ARG A 30 -4.26 -5.85 9.47
CA ARG A 30 -4.03 -7.26 9.82
C ARG A 30 -4.21 -7.52 11.32
N GLY A 31 -4.10 -6.50 12.16
CA GLY A 31 -4.16 -6.63 13.62
C GLY A 31 -3.00 -7.41 14.23
N SER A 32 -1.90 -7.57 13.49
CA SER A 32 -0.69 -8.25 13.96
C SER A 32 0.55 -7.52 13.43
N PRO A 33 1.65 -7.51 14.21
CA PRO A 33 2.85 -6.80 13.83
C PRO A 33 3.38 -7.32 12.49
N LEU A 34 3.92 -6.40 11.70
CA LEU A 34 4.58 -6.79 10.45
C LEU A 34 5.79 -7.68 10.82
N PRO A 35 5.94 -8.87 10.20
CA PRO A 35 7.13 -9.69 10.45
C PRO A 35 8.38 -8.90 10.07
N GLU A 36 9.35 -8.79 10.98
CA GLU A 36 10.60 -8.06 10.73
C GLU A 36 11.37 -8.67 9.55
N GLU A 37 11.44 -10.00 9.48
CA GLU A 37 12.05 -10.74 8.37
C GLU A 37 11.31 -12.05 8.07
N GLY A 38 11.42 -12.53 6.82
CA GLY A 38 10.98 -13.88 6.43
C GLY A 38 10.07 -13.96 5.20
N PRO A 39 9.50 -15.16 4.92
CA PRO A 39 8.73 -15.41 3.70
C PRO A 39 7.50 -14.50 3.55
N GLN A 40 6.96 -14.02 4.67
CA GLN A 40 5.80 -13.15 4.71
C GLN A 40 6.11 -11.75 4.18
N THR A 41 7.28 -11.18 4.50
CA THR A 41 7.71 -9.89 3.92
C THR A 41 8.03 -10.05 2.43
N LEU A 42 8.60 -11.19 2.03
CA LEU A 42 8.83 -11.51 0.62
C LEU A 42 7.52 -11.63 -0.17
N ASN A 43 6.48 -12.24 0.43
CA ASN A 43 5.16 -12.32 -0.18
C ASN A 43 4.54 -10.93 -0.34
N LEU A 44 4.72 -10.05 0.66
CA LEU A 44 4.29 -8.64 0.57
C LEU A 44 4.99 -7.91 -0.58
N LYS A 45 6.32 -8.07 -0.69
CA LYS A 45 7.13 -7.51 -1.80
C LYS A 45 6.73 -8.05 -3.17
N LYS A 46 6.12 -9.23 -3.23
CA LYS A 46 5.60 -9.85 -4.46
C LYS A 46 4.14 -9.46 -4.76
N GLY A 47 3.55 -8.53 -4.01
CA GLY A 47 2.14 -8.14 -4.14
C GLY A 47 1.14 -9.23 -3.71
N LYS A 48 1.61 -10.26 -2.99
CA LYS A 48 0.76 -11.36 -2.50
C LYS A 48 0.24 -11.02 -1.11
N LEU A 49 -0.85 -10.26 -1.09
CA LEU A 49 -1.61 -9.98 0.13
C LEU A 49 -2.61 -11.12 0.38
N PRO A 50 -2.60 -11.75 1.57
CA PRO A 50 -3.68 -12.64 1.97
C PRO A 50 -4.98 -11.84 2.07
N LEU A 51 -6.11 -12.49 1.78
CA LEU A 51 -7.43 -11.89 1.97
C LEU A 51 -7.59 -11.46 3.42
N LEU A 52 -8.11 -10.25 3.63
CA LEU A 52 -8.35 -9.67 4.94
C LEU A 52 -9.85 -9.79 5.25
N PRO A 53 -10.30 -10.89 5.90
CA PRO A 53 -11.70 -11.06 6.25
C PRO A 53 -12.16 -9.91 7.15
N GLY A 54 -13.37 -9.41 6.92
CA GLY A 54 -13.96 -8.29 7.68
C GLY A 54 -13.66 -6.88 7.13
N HIS A 55 -12.86 -6.76 6.07
CA HIS A 55 -12.53 -5.46 5.45
C HIS A 55 -13.18 -5.31 4.07
N SER A 56 -13.52 -4.09 3.67
CA SER A 56 -14.15 -3.82 2.38
C SER A 56 -13.25 -4.26 1.22
N LEU A 57 -13.85 -4.77 0.15
CA LEU A 57 -13.10 -5.17 -1.05
C LEU A 57 -12.36 -3.98 -1.67
N GLN A 58 -12.91 -2.78 -1.56
CA GLN A 58 -12.26 -1.54 -2.02
C GLN A 58 -10.95 -1.25 -1.27
N LEU A 59 -10.91 -1.43 0.06
CA LEU A 59 -9.69 -1.26 0.85
C LEU A 59 -8.63 -2.29 0.48
N GLN A 60 -9.05 -3.55 0.31
CA GLN A 60 -8.15 -4.64 -0.08
C GLN A 60 -7.56 -4.41 -1.47
N ASN A 61 -8.37 -3.96 -2.43
CA ASN A 61 -7.90 -3.63 -3.78
C ASN A 61 -6.94 -2.44 -3.78
N LEU A 62 -7.21 -1.42 -2.95
CA LEU A 62 -6.34 -0.26 -2.82
C LEU A 62 -4.97 -0.65 -2.25
N LEU A 63 -4.96 -1.40 -1.14
CA LEU A 63 -3.72 -1.94 -0.56
C LEU A 63 -2.93 -2.77 -1.56
N LYS A 64 -3.62 -3.59 -2.37
CA LYS A 64 -2.98 -4.39 -3.41
C LYS A 64 -2.33 -3.53 -4.49
N ALA A 65 -2.97 -2.45 -4.90
CA ALA A 65 -2.39 -1.50 -5.86
C ALA A 65 -1.20 -0.74 -5.26
N MET A 66 -1.27 -0.33 -3.99
CA MET A 66 -0.16 0.36 -3.31
C MET A 66 1.07 -0.55 -3.10
N LEU A 67 0.86 -1.85 -2.91
CA LEU A 67 1.89 -2.85 -2.68
C LEU A 67 2.27 -3.63 -3.94
N ASP A 68 1.97 -3.10 -5.13
CA ASP A 68 2.34 -3.74 -6.39
C ASP A 68 3.87 -3.79 -6.53
N PRO A 69 4.45 -4.94 -6.93
CA PRO A 69 5.89 -5.05 -7.15
C PRO A 69 6.39 -4.10 -8.25
N ASN A 70 5.54 -3.74 -9.22
CA ASN A 70 5.86 -2.79 -10.27
C ASN A 70 5.51 -1.35 -9.82
N PRO A 71 6.48 -0.44 -9.65
CA PRO A 71 6.23 0.94 -9.24
C PRO A 71 5.23 1.68 -10.14
N VAL A 72 5.26 1.40 -11.44
CA VAL A 72 4.37 2.03 -12.44
C VAL A 72 2.90 1.66 -12.23
N CYS A 73 2.63 0.46 -11.70
CA CYS A 73 1.27 0.02 -11.38
C CYS A 73 0.72 0.63 -10.09
N ARG A 74 1.59 1.23 -9.26
CA ARG A 74 1.15 1.86 -8.00
C ARG A 74 0.47 3.19 -8.30
N PRO A 75 -0.61 3.54 -7.56
CA PRO A 75 -1.23 4.86 -7.69
C PRO A 75 -0.25 5.95 -7.22
N SER A 76 -0.40 7.16 -7.74
CA SER A 76 0.22 8.35 -7.17
C SER A 76 -0.48 8.79 -5.88
N ALA A 77 0.18 9.63 -5.09
CA ALA A 77 -0.42 10.20 -3.88
C ALA A 77 -1.70 11.00 -4.19
N LYS A 78 -1.75 11.68 -5.35
CA LYS A 78 -2.94 12.41 -5.80
C LYS A 78 -4.11 11.46 -6.07
N GLU A 79 -3.88 10.40 -6.85
CA GLU A 79 -4.90 9.39 -7.14
C GLU A 79 -5.38 8.66 -5.89
N LEU A 80 -4.49 8.48 -4.90
CA LEU A 80 -4.83 7.91 -3.61
C LEU A 80 -5.83 8.79 -2.83
N VAL A 81 -5.59 10.09 -2.77
CA VAL A 81 -6.46 11.05 -2.06
C VAL A 81 -7.79 11.24 -2.80
N GLU A 82 -7.78 11.26 -4.13
CA GLU A 82 -8.99 11.36 -4.96
C GLU A 82 -9.83 10.07 -4.97
N ASN A 83 -9.34 8.99 -4.37
CA ASN A 83 -10.07 7.74 -4.27
C ASN A 83 -11.39 7.92 -3.51
N LEU A 84 -12.48 7.39 -4.08
CA LEU A 84 -13.84 7.45 -3.54
C LEU A 84 -13.95 6.95 -2.10
N MET A 85 -13.06 6.05 -1.68
CA MET A 85 -12.93 5.58 -0.30
C MET A 85 -12.75 6.73 0.71
N PHE A 86 -12.00 7.77 0.36
CA PHE A 86 -11.68 8.91 1.24
C PHE A 86 -12.60 10.12 1.03
N HIS A 87 -13.44 10.10 -0.01
CA HIS A 87 -14.29 11.24 -0.37
C HIS A 87 -15.24 11.70 0.75
N ARG A 88 -15.72 10.78 1.61
CA ARG A 88 -16.54 11.14 2.79
C ARG A 88 -15.75 11.87 3.88
N VAL A 89 -14.47 11.53 4.04
CA VAL A 89 -13.58 12.14 5.06
C VAL A 89 -13.20 13.56 4.62
N LEU A 90 -12.89 13.74 3.32
CA LEU A 90 -12.52 15.03 2.77
C LEU A 90 -13.66 16.05 2.77
N LYS A 91 -14.92 15.63 2.56
CA LYS A 91 -16.07 16.53 2.69
C LYS A 91 -16.25 17.12 4.10
N ASN A 92 -15.82 16.40 5.13
CA ASN A 92 -15.97 16.82 6.51
C ASN A 92 -14.75 17.58 7.06
N ALA A 93 -13.59 17.48 6.39
CA ALA A 93 -12.35 18.14 6.82
C ALA A 93 -12.22 19.58 6.27
N TRP A 94 -13.04 19.96 5.29
CA TRP A 94 -13.01 21.25 4.59
C TRP A 94 -14.37 21.95 4.57
N ALA A 95 -15.30 21.52 5.43
CA ALA A 95 -16.58 22.16 5.72
C ALA A 95 -16.53 22.77 7.12
#